data_AF-A0A2S6S3R9-F1
#
_entry.id   AF-A0A2S6S3R9-F1
#
_cell.length_a   1.000
_cell.length_b   1.000
_cell.length_c   1.000
_cell.angle_alpha   90.00
_cell.angle_beta   90.00
_cell.angle_gamma   90.00
#
_symmetry.space_group_name_H-M   'P 1'
#
loop_
_entity.id
_entity.type
_entity.pdbx_description
1 polymer ?
#
loop_
_entity_poly.entity_id
_entity_poly.type
_entity_poly.pdbx_seq_one_letter_code
_entity_poly.pdbx_strand_id
1 'polypeptide(L)'
;KDLKTPLSEMPNPGVFTDDLRKELIKNNCDIVVHSWKDLPLDLGKSTIIAGTLNREDQRDIIFVNKKNLEKIKASKSINILSSSPRRIYNLKSFIPKYFPFQLENINFENIRGNIPTRFRKFLEKDLDSIVIAKAAIDRLIANPFPEFTNLSNQIKNYINKCIWMITPLSLNPTSPGQGSLGIEINKENTKLSNAISNISESKDMNFVNMERKILKNYGGGCHQKIGVSFFETNNGIIHSEKGETEEGKKFYEWKIHQHRKINAKKIDPKYIFPFNIKDYSFFDRIEIKENINKISKINDHCIWISRKSSLPKGINIPKNNIIWTSGLKTWKALADRGLWVNGCADGLGEDLDPNISSLISLPWIKLTHDKAPNSKIKKILKTYKLLEKTNSFDFKEKKYFFWMSSSAFNLAVKNNPIILDAYHACGPGNTYKEIKKVIKDPTKLYVYLSYEDWKKEITNE
;
A
#
# COMPACT_ATOMS: atom_id res chain seq x y z
N LYS A 1 -6.42 -1.68 -34.99
CA LYS A 1 -6.53 -2.92 -34.18
C LYS A 1 -7.81 -2.88 -33.33
N ASP A 2 -8.35 -4.04 -32.96
CA ASP A 2 -9.59 -4.19 -32.18
C ASP A 2 -9.54 -3.47 -30.82
N LEU A 3 -10.46 -2.53 -30.61
CA LEU A 3 -10.62 -1.73 -29.40
C LEU A 3 -11.86 -2.12 -28.57
N LYS A 4 -12.60 -3.17 -28.97
CA LYS A 4 -13.90 -3.56 -28.39
C LYS A 4 -13.80 -4.77 -27.47
N THR A 5 -13.20 -5.88 -27.91
CA THR A 5 -13.20 -7.18 -27.19
C THR A 5 -12.31 -7.19 -25.95
N PRO A 6 -12.77 -7.35 -24.69
CA PRO A 6 -11.96 -7.33 -23.46
C PRO A 6 -10.57 -8.00 -23.55
N LEU A 7 -9.55 -7.47 -22.83
CA LEU A 7 -8.17 -8.04 -22.93
C LEU A 7 -8.14 -9.50 -22.47
N SER A 8 -9.03 -9.87 -21.55
CA SER A 8 -9.33 -11.24 -21.09
C SER A 8 -9.87 -12.19 -22.13
N GLU A 9 -10.42 -11.65 -23.21
CA GLU A 9 -11.11 -12.41 -24.26
C GLU A 9 -10.34 -12.34 -25.58
N MET A 10 -9.12 -11.75 -25.59
CA MET A 10 -8.27 -11.71 -26.77
C MET A 10 -7.49 -13.03 -26.92
N PRO A 11 -7.49 -13.66 -28.11
CA PRO A 11 -6.99 -15.03 -28.30
C PRO A 11 -5.48 -15.19 -28.09
N ASN A 12 -4.69 -14.14 -28.27
CA ASN A 12 -3.23 -14.19 -28.11
C ASN A 12 -2.76 -13.23 -27.00
N PRO A 13 -2.11 -13.70 -25.93
CA PRO A 13 -1.35 -12.84 -25.03
C PRO A 13 -0.28 -12.07 -25.83
N GLY A 14 -0.09 -10.77 -25.58
CA GLY A 14 1.01 -10.01 -26.18
C GLY A 14 0.71 -9.29 -27.52
N VAL A 15 -0.56 -9.15 -27.94
CA VAL A 15 -0.95 -8.49 -29.23
C VAL A 15 -0.30 -7.13 -29.47
N PHE A 16 0.06 -6.39 -28.40
CA PHE A 16 0.74 -5.10 -28.51
C PHE A 16 2.27 -5.19 -28.40
N THR A 17 2.79 -6.18 -27.68
CA THR A 17 4.23 -6.35 -27.45
C THR A 17 4.93 -7.07 -28.60
N ASP A 18 4.23 -7.99 -29.26
CA ASP A 18 4.84 -8.86 -30.27
C ASP A 18 5.18 -8.12 -31.57
N ASP A 19 4.38 -7.13 -31.96
CA ASP A 19 4.69 -6.33 -33.15
C ASP A 19 5.93 -5.47 -32.92
N LEU A 20 6.05 -4.82 -31.76
CA LEU A 20 7.25 -4.05 -31.42
C LEU A 20 8.49 -4.95 -31.33
N ARG A 21 8.34 -6.16 -30.76
CA ARG A 21 9.41 -7.16 -30.71
C ARG A 21 9.84 -7.62 -32.11
N LYS A 22 8.90 -7.79 -33.05
CA LYS A 22 9.24 -8.13 -34.44
C LYS A 22 10.08 -7.04 -35.10
N GLU A 23 9.75 -5.77 -34.85
CA GLU A 23 10.54 -4.65 -35.37
C GLU A 23 11.96 -4.63 -34.77
N LEU A 24 12.09 -4.94 -33.47
CA LEU A 24 13.38 -5.09 -32.80
C LEU A 24 14.21 -6.27 -33.37
N ILE A 25 13.58 -7.43 -33.62
CA ILE A 25 14.23 -8.61 -34.21
C ILE A 25 14.67 -8.33 -35.66
N LYS A 26 13.90 -7.55 -36.41
CA LYS A 26 14.24 -7.12 -37.77
C LYS A 26 15.28 -6.00 -37.81
N ASN A 27 15.74 -5.50 -36.66
CA ASN A 27 16.62 -4.35 -36.52
C ASN A 27 16.04 -3.05 -37.13
N ASN A 28 14.71 -2.89 -37.12
CA ASN A 28 14.04 -1.64 -37.49
C ASN A 28 14.04 -0.61 -36.34
N CYS A 29 14.36 -1.06 -35.12
CA CYS A 29 14.64 -0.23 -33.96
C CYS A 29 15.67 -0.93 -33.06
N ASP A 30 16.37 -0.17 -32.22
CA ASP A 30 17.37 -0.70 -31.30
C ASP A 30 16.80 -1.03 -29.90
N ILE A 31 15.73 -0.32 -29.51
CA ILE A 31 15.12 -0.39 -28.18
C ILE A 31 13.61 -0.39 -28.30
N VAL A 32 12.95 -1.20 -27.46
CA VAL A 32 11.53 -1.08 -27.18
C VAL A 32 11.31 -0.88 -25.68
N VAL A 33 10.45 0.08 -25.31
CA VAL A 33 10.11 0.35 -23.90
C VAL A 33 8.69 -0.13 -23.61
N HIS A 34 8.55 -0.97 -22.59
CA HIS A 34 7.29 -1.59 -22.20
C HIS A 34 6.90 -1.22 -20.77
N SER A 35 5.60 -1.26 -20.48
CA SER A 35 5.17 -1.48 -19.10
C SER A 35 5.37 -2.95 -18.76
N TRP A 36 6.07 -3.25 -17.65
CA TRP A 36 6.41 -4.63 -17.29
C TRP A 36 5.21 -5.57 -17.15
N LYS A 37 4.10 -5.05 -16.63
CA LYS A 37 2.86 -5.81 -16.44
C LYS A 37 2.21 -6.28 -17.75
N ASP A 38 2.58 -5.67 -18.87
CA ASP A 38 2.03 -5.99 -20.19
C ASP A 38 2.96 -6.97 -20.96
N LEU A 39 4.16 -7.24 -20.44
CA LEU A 39 5.10 -8.20 -21.05
C LEU A 39 4.67 -9.65 -20.78
N PRO A 40 4.68 -10.53 -21.80
CA PRO A 40 4.44 -11.95 -21.62
C PRO A 40 5.50 -12.57 -20.70
N LEU A 41 5.17 -13.65 -19.99
CA LEU A 41 6.10 -14.32 -19.08
C LEU A 41 7.33 -14.90 -19.78
N ASP A 42 7.14 -15.38 -21.01
CA ASP A 42 8.20 -15.82 -21.92
C ASP A 42 8.40 -14.77 -23.01
N LEU A 43 9.65 -14.31 -23.17
CA LEU A 43 10.04 -13.32 -24.18
C LEU A 43 10.67 -13.98 -25.41
N GLY A 44 10.91 -15.30 -25.38
CA GLY A 44 11.68 -16.02 -26.39
C GLY A 44 13.19 -15.90 -26.20
N LYS A 45 13.96 -16.26 -27.25
CA LYS A 45 15.43 -16.37 -27.19
C LYS A 45 16.19 -15.21 -27.84
N SER A 46 15.52 -14.43 -28.70
CA SER A 46 16.16 -13.42 -29.56
C SER A 46 16.31 -12.05 -28.89
N THR A 47 15.52 -11.76 -27.87
CA THR A 47 15.54 -10.47 -27.16
C THR A 47 15.67 -10.67 -25.66
N ILE A 48 16.07 -9.63 -24.96
CA ILE A 48 16.17 -9.58 -23.50
C ILE A 48 15.63 -8.26 -22.97
N ILE A 49 15.13 -8.26 -21.73
CA ILE A 49 14.98 -7.00 -20.99
C ILE A 49 16.34 -6.65 -20.38
N ALA A 50 17.03 -5.70 -20.99
CA ALA A 50 18.36 -5.27 -20.58
C ALA A 50 18.36 -4.37 -19.33
N GLY A 51 17.22 -3.75 -19.01
CA GLY A 51 17.11 -2.95 -17.81
C GLY A 51 15.70 -2.48 -17.47
N THR A 52 15.57 -1.92 -16.27
CA THR A 52 14.37 -1.21 -15.80
C THR A 52 14.79 0.10 -15.15
N LEU A 53 13.94 1.11 -15.22
CA LEU A 53 14.16 2.35 -14.45
C LEU A 53 13.55 2.20 -13.04
N ASN A 54 13.78 3.21 -12.20
CA ASN A 54 13.11 3.36 -10.90
C ASN A 54 11.60 3.14 -11.04
N ARG A 55 11.06 2.28 -10.20
CA ARG A 55 9.65 1.90 -10.20
C ARG A 55 8.79 3.04 -9.64
N GLU A 56 7.78 3.40 -10.42
CA GLU A 56 6.73 4.32 -9.96
C GLU A 56 5.77 3.65 -8.98
N ASP A 57 4.92 4.43 -8.33
CA ASP A 57 3.95 3.91 -7.36
C ASP A 57 3.11 2.77 -7.93
N GLN A 58 3.36 1.56 -7.41
CA GLN A 58 2.69 0.38 -7.91
C GLN A 58 1.21 0.32 -7.53
N ARG A 59 0.73 1.09 -6.53
CA ARG A 59 -0.66 0.98 -6.04
C ARG A 59 -1.69 1.33 -7.10
N ASP A 60 -2.91 0.81 -6.91
CA ASP A 60 -4.07 1.28 -7.65
C ASP A 60 -4.71 2.49 -6.95
N ILE A 61 -5.33 3.36 -7.74
CA ILE A 61 -6.12 4.50 -7.27
C ILE A 61 -7.55 4.40 -7.82
N ILE A 62 -8.52 4.53 -6.92
CA ILE A 62 -9.94 4.57 -7.22
C ILE A 62 -10.36 6.04 -7.27
N PHE A 63 -11.00 6.45 -8.35
CA PHE A 63 -11.65 7.74 -8.49
C PHE A 63 -13.16 7.54 -8.46
N VAL A 64 -13.88 8.36 -7.69
CA VAL A 64 -15.34 8.40 -7.64
C VAL A 64 -15.80 9.78 -8.06
N ASN A 65 -16.74 9.83 -9.02
CA ASN A 65 -17.28 11.08 -9.52
C ASN A 65 -18.04 11.79 -8.39
N LYS A 66 -17.64 13.03 -8.06
CA LYS A 66 -18.27 13.82 -6.98
C LYS A 66 -19.77 13.99 -7.19
N LYS A 67 -20.22 14.11 -8.44
CA LYS A 67 -21.64 14.27 -8.79
C LYS A 67 -22.49 13.07 -8.37
N ASN A 68 -21.91 11.87 -8.38
CA ASN A 68 -22.64 10.64 -8.14
C ASN A 68 -22.63 10.21 -6.67
N LEU A 69 -21.96 10.92 -5.76
CA LEU A 69 -21.81 10.47 -4.37
C LEU A 69 -23.14 10.29 -3.65
N GLU A 70 -24.06 11.24 -3.79
CA GLU A 70 -25.38 11.13 -3.14
C GLU A 70 -26.23 10.04 -3.79
N LYS A 71 -26.15 9.87 -5.12
CA LYS A 71 -26.79 8.77 -5.86
C LYS A 71 -26.28 7.40 -5.38
N ILE A 72 -24.96 7.22 -5.27
CA ILE A 72 -24.32 5.98 -4.82
C ILE A 72 -24.72 5.64 -3.38
N LYS A 73 -24.77 6.65 -2.48
CA LYS A 73 -25.21 6.44 -1.09
C LYS A 73 -26.68 6.05 -1.01
N ALA A 74 -27.54 6.72 -1.78
CA ALA A 74 -28.98 6.45 -1.79
C ALA A 74 -29.30 5.06 -2.36
N SER A 75 -28.65 4.67 -3.45
CA SER A 75 -28.85 3.35 -4.08
C SER A 75 -28.09 2.22 -3.38
N LYS A 76 -27.13 2.55 -2.51
CA LYS A 76 -26.16 1.62 -1.92
C LYS A 76 -25.48 0.75 -2.97
N SER A 77 -25.30 1.28 -4.18
CA SER A 77 -24.73 0.58 -5.32
C SER A 77 -23.67 1.43 -5.99
N ILE A 78 -22.57 0.79 -6.40
CA ILE A 78 -21.50 1.45 -7.14
C ILE A 78 -21.08 0.62 -8.35
N ASN A 79 -21.00 1.27 -9.52
CA ASN A 79 -20.44 0.67 -10.73
C ASN A 79 -18.99 1.14 -10.93
N ILE A 80 -18.06 0.20 -11.05
CA ILE A 80 -16.61 0.49 -11.11
C ILE A 80 -16.05 0.03 -12.44
N LEU A 81 -15.42 0.96 -13.17
CA LEU A 81 -14.82 0.69 -14.46
C LEU A 81 -13.47 -0.01 -14.31
N SER A 82 -13.43 -1.29 -14.65
CA SER A 82 -12.23 -2.13 -14.63
C SER A 82 -12.43 -3.42 -15.42
N SER A 83 -11.51 -3.72 -16.32
CA SER A 83 -11.45 -5.00 -17.05
C SER A 83 -10.38 -5.95 -16.50
N SER A 84 -9.87 -5.70 -15.29
CA SER A 84 -8.82 -6.53 -14.67
C SER A 84 -9.42 -7.50 -13.66
N PRO A 85 -9.33 -8.83 -13.89
CA PRO A 85 -9.82 -9.84 -12.95
C PRO A 85 -9.21 -9.70 -11.55
N ARG A 86 -7.89 -9.42 -11.46
CA ARG A 86 -7.20 -9.09 -10.19
C ARG A 86 -7.87 -7.93 -9.45
N ARG A 87 -8.11 -6.80 -10.13
CA ARG A 87 -8.74 -5.64 -9.48
C ARG A 87 -10.15 -5.96 -9.01
N ILE A 88 -10.94 -6.62 -9.85
CA ILE A 88 -12.30 -7.04 -9.51
C ILE A 88 -12.27 -7.91 -8.24
N TYR A 89 -11.41 -8.93 -8.21
CA TYR A 89 -11.28 -9.83 -7.06
C TYR A 89 -10.87 -9.09 -5.77
N ASN A 90 -9.82 -8.26 -5.83
CA ASN A 90 -9.32 -7.55 -4.65
C ASN A 90 -10.33 -6.50 -4.15
N LEU A 91 -10.91 -5.71 -5.05
CA LEU A 91 -11.82 -4.62 -4.72
C LEU A 91 -13.16 -5.10 -4.18
N LYS A 92 -13.69 -6.24 -4.64
CA LYS A 92 -14.91 -6.86 -4.09
C LYS A 92 -14.82 -7.06 -2.57
N SER A 93 -13.64 -7.39 -2.05
CA SER A 93 -13.41 -7.57 -0.62
C SER A 93 -13.03 -6.28 0.14
N PHE A 94 -12.40 -5.33 -0.56
CA PHE A 94 -11.90 -4.09 0.01
C PHE A 94 -13.00 -3.05 0.19
N ILE A 95 -13.79 -2.80 -0.85
CA ILE A 95 -14.74 -1.68 -0.89
C ILE A 95 -15.79 -1.74 0.23
N PRO A 96 -16.47 -2.88 0.50
CA PRO A 96 -17.47 -2.96 1.59
C PRO A 96 -16.89 -2.63 2.97
N LYS A 97 -15.57 -2.82 3.14
CA LYS A 97 -14.91 -2.61 4.42
C LYS A 97 -14.40 -1.18 4.58
N TYR A 98 -13.88 -0.57 3.52
CA TYR A 98 -13.06 0.65 3.63
C TYR A 98 -13.69 1.90 3.01
N PHE A 99 -14.86 1.78 2.37
CA PHE A 99 -15.66 2.93 1.96
C PHE A 99 -16.47 3.51 3.14
N PRO A 100 -16.73 4.84 3.15
CA PRO A 100 -17.42 5.49 4.26
C PRO A 100 -18.94 5.29 4.29
N PHE A 101 -19.50 4.46 3.42
CA PHE A 101 -20.92 4.19 3.37
C PHE A 101 -21.13 2.72 3.01
N GLN A 102 -22.24 2.17 3.49
CA GLN A 102 -22.59 0.79 3.24
C GLN A 102 -23.03 0.64 1.78
N LEU A 103 -22.41 -0.31 1.10
CA LEU A 103 -22.72 -0.71 -0.26
C LEU A 103 -23.25 -2.14 -0.23
N GLU A 104 -24.41 -2.34 -0.84
CA GLU A 104 -25.05 -3.65 -1.01
C GLU A 104 -24.65 -4.28 -2.35
N ASN A 105 -24.49 -3.46 -3.39
CA ASN A 105 -24.15 -3.91 -4.74
C ASN A 105 -22.85 -3.25 -5.24
N ILE A 106 -21.91 -4.07 -5.71
CA ILE A 106 -20.64 -3.61 -6.30
C ILE A 106 -20.48 -4.27 -7.66
N ASN A 107 -20.76 -3.50 -8.71
CA ASN A 107 -20.70 -3.97 -10.08
C ASN A 107 -19.40 -3.52 -10.73
N PHE A 108 -18.92 -4.32 -11.67
CA PHE A 108 -17.74 -3.99 -12.47
C PHE A 108 -18.12 -3.99 -13.93
N GLU A 109 -17.75 -2.92 -14.62
CA GLU A 109 -18.00 -2.75 -16.03
C GLU A 109 -16.67 -2.61 -16.79
N ASN A 110 -16.64 -3.17 -17.99
CA ASN A 110 -15.44 -3.12 -18.81
C ASN A 110 -15.16 -1.71 -19.33
N ILE A 111 -13.87 -1.35 -19.39
CA ILE A 111 -13.44 -0.10 -19.99
C ILE A 111 -12.16 -0.26 -20.79
N ARG A 112 -12.17 0.29 -22.00
CA ARG A 112 -11.05 0.29 -22.94
C ARG A 112 -10.71 1.68 -23.47
N GLY A 113 -9.47 1.79 -23.95
CA GLY A 113 -8.83 3.02 -24.42
C GLY A 113 -7.61 3.37 -23.58
N ASN A 114 -6.87 4.39 -23.99
CA ASN A 114 -5.83 5.01 -23.18
C ASN A 114 -6.45 5.74 -21.96
N ILE A 115 -5.63 6.08 -20.97
CA ILE A 115 -6.09 6.71 -19.72
C ILE A 115 -6.92 7.99 -19.94
N PRO A 116 -6.52 8.95 -20.81
CA PRO A 116 -7.30 10.16 -21.06
C PRO A 116 -8.70 9.84 -21.62
N THR A 117 -8.80 8.90 -22.57
CA THR A 117 -10.09 8.48 -23.12
C THR A 117 -10.96 7.80 -22.07
N ARG A 118 -10.35 7.02 -21.16
CA ARG A 118 -11.07 6.39 -20.06
C ARG A 118 -11.66 7.42 -19.10
N PHE A 119 -10.89 8.44 -18.69
CA PHE A 119 -11.41 9.52 -17.84
C PHE A 119 -12.52 10.30 -18.52
N ARG A 120 -12.36 10.61 -19.81
CA ARG A 120 -13.39 11.29 -20.58
C ARG A 120 -14.69 10.50 -20.58
N LYS A 121 -14.65 9.21 -20.94
CA LYS A 121 -15.84 8.32 -20.90
C LYS A 121 -16.44 8.24 -19.50
N PHE A 122 -15.60 8.09 -18.47
CA PHE A 122 -16.01 8.02 -17.08
C PHE A 122 -16.80 9.26 -16.63
N LEU A 123 -16.33 10.46 -16.97
CA LEU A 123 -16.95 11.71 -16.54
C LEU A 123 -18.10 12.17 -17.45
N GLU A 124 -17.98 12.02 -18.77
CA GLU A 124 -19.00 12.47 -19.73
C GLU A 124 -20.23 11.56 -19.73
N LYS A 125 -20.06 10.25 -19.52
CA LYS A 125 -21.19 9.31 -19.40
C LYS A 125 -21.73 9.20 -17.97
N ASP A 126 -21.31 10.10 -17.09
CA ASP A 126 -21.74 10.19 -15.69
C ASP A 126 -21.65 8.84 -14.93
N LEU A 127 -20.53 8.13 -15.13
CA LEU A 127 -20.26 6.85 -14.49
C LEU A 127 -19.75 7.06 -13.06
N ASP A 128 -19.99 6.08 -12.18
CA ASP A 128 -19.76 6.24 -10.74
C ASP A 128 -18.28 6.27 -10.36
N SER A 129 -17.50 5.30 -10.84
CA SER A 129 -16.11 5.14 -10.45
C SER A 129 -15.22 4.47 -11.49
N ILE A 130 -13.92 4.78 -11.44
CA ILE A 130 -12.88 4.12 -12.24
C ILE A 130 -11.66 3.79 -11.38
N VAL A 131 -11.00 2.66 -11.64
CA VAL A 131 -9.74 2.28 -11.00
C VAL A 131 -8.58 2.24 -12.00
N ILE A 132 -7.52 2.99 -11.69
CA ILE A 132 -6.33 3.16 -12.55
C ILE A 132 -5.07 2.83 -11.75
N ALA A 133 -3.99 2.44 -12.43
CA ALA A 133 -2.69 2.28 -11.78
C ALA A 133 -2.14 3.66 -11.46
N LYS A 134 -1.71 3.91 -10.22
CA LYS A 134 -1.29 5.24 -9.80
C LYS A 134 -0.08 5.75 -10.60
N ALA A 135 0.91 4.89 -10.85
CA ALA A 135 2.03 5.19 -11.74
C ALA A 135 1.63 5.78 -13.11
N ALA A 136 0.48 5.37 -13.68
CA ALA A 136 0.01 5.93 -14.94
C ALA A 136 -0.47 7.38 -14.79
N ILE A 137 -1.08 7.70 -13.65
CA ILE A 137 -1.51 9.06 -13.31
C ILE A 137 -0.29 9.94 -13.02
N ASP A 138 0.65 9.44 -12.23
CA ASP A 138 1.85 10.18 -11.86
C ASP A 138 2.65 10.61 -13.10
N ARG A 139 2.90 9.69 -14.02
CA ARG A 139 3.59 9.97 -15.29
C ARG A 139 2.86 10.96 -16.20
N LEU A 140 1.53 10.94 -16.20
CA LEU A 140 0.73 11.86 -17.00
C LEU A 140 0.65 13.27 -16.39
N ILE A 141 0.81 13.40 -15.07
CA ILE A 141 0.73 14.69 -14.37
C ILE A 141 2.10 15.35 -14.23
N ALA A 142 3.10 14.57 -13.82
CA ALA A 142 4.46 15.02 -13.56
C ALA A 142 5.35 14.97 -14.82
N ASN A 143 4.74 15.08 -16.00
CA ASN A 143 5.47 15.07 -17.26
C ASN A 143 6.26 16.39 -17.41
N PRO A 144 7.60 16.35 -17.56
CA PRO A 144 8.43 17.55 -17.62
C PRO A 144 8.46 18.20 -19.01
N PHE A 145 7.96 17.53 -20.05
CA PHE A 145 8.08 18.02 -21.43
C PHE A 145 6.93 18.98 -21.78
N PRO A 146 7.22 20.20 -22.28
CA PRO A 146 6.23 21.24 -22.53
C PRO A 146 5.05 20.81 -23.41
N GLU A 147 5.29 19.95 -24.41
CA GLU A 147 4.27 19.44 -25.33
C GLU A 147 3.15 18.65 -24.64
N PHE A 148 3.39 18.10 -23.45
CA PHE A 148 2.37 17.38 -22.67
C PHE A 148 1.65 18.26 -21.64
N THR A 149 1.98 19.54 -21.51
CA THR A 149 1.37 20.45 -20.51
C THR A 149 -0.16 20.46 -20.59
N ASN A 150 -0.72 20.52 -21.80
CA ASN A 150 -2.18 20.50 -22.01
C ASN A 150 -2.80 19.19 -21.53
N LEU A 151 -2.14 18.05 -21.79
CA LEU A 151 -2.59 16.75 -21.33
C LEU A 151 -2.54 16.65 -19.81
N SER A 152 -1.43 17.10 -19.19
CA SER A 152 -1.27 17.13 -17.74
C SER A 152 -2.37 17.94 -17.07
N ASN A 153 -2.68 19.13 -17.61
CA ASN A 153 -3.74 20.00 -17.10
C ASN A 153 -5.13 19.38 -17.29
N GLN A 154 -5.36 18.71 -18.43
CA GLN A 154 -6.60 17.98 -18.68
C GLN A 154 -6.82 16.86 -17.64
N ILE A 155 -5.80 16.06 -17.34
CA ILE A 155 -5.88 14.99 -16.33
C ILE A 155 -6.13 15.58 -14.93
N LYS A 156 -5.43 16.66 -14.55
CA LYS A 156 -5.68 17.36 -13.27
C LYS A 156 -7.14 17.84 -13.18
N ASN A 157 -7.68 18.41 -14.25
CA ASN A 157 -9.08 18.85 -14.30
C ASN A 157 -10.08 17.69 -14.13
N TYR A 158 -9.77 16.51 -14.66
CA TYR A 158 -10.59 15.32 -14.42
C TYR A 158 -10.52 14.85 -12.97
N ILE A 159 -9.32 14.83 -12.38
CA ILE A 159 -9.12 14.44 -10.96
C ILE A 159 -9.85 15.40 -10.02
N ASN A 160 -9.85 16.71 -10.30
CA ASN A 160 -10.54 17.70 -9.47
C ASN A 160 -12.06 17.47 -9.38
N LYS A 161 -12.66 16.81 -10.37
CA LYS A 161 -14.08 16.41 -10.37
C LYS A 161 -14.34 15.14 -9.56
N CYS A 162 -13.29 14.50 -9.03
CA CYS A 162 -13.37 13.24 -8.32
C CYS A 162 -12.98 13.40 -6.85
N ILE A 163 -13.51 12.52 -6.01
CA ILE A 163 -12.79 12.11 -4.79
C ILE A 163 -11.99 10.85 -5.13
N TRP A 164 -10.90 10.61 -4.40
CA TRP A 164 -10.00 9.51 -4.72
C TRP A 164 -9.49 8.79 -3.49
N MET A 165 -9.11 7.54 -3.69
CA MET A 165 -8.60 6.63 -2.66
C MET A 165 -7.51 5.74 -3.25
N ILE A 166 -6.34 5.71 -2.63
CA ILE A 166 -5.23 4.85 -3.00
C ILE A 166 -5.36 3.54 -2.23
N THR A 167 -5.39 2.43 -2.94
CA THR A 167 -5.59 1.12 -2.31
C THR A 167 -4.32 0.62 -1.62
N PRO A 168 -4.41 0.07 -0.41
CA PRO A 168 -3.28 -0.52 0.32
C PRO A 168 -2.75 -1.78 -0.37
N LEU A 169 -1.42 -1.95 -0.42
CA LEU A 169 -0.80 -3.12 -1.05
C LEU A 169 -1.05 -4.39 -0.26
N SER A 170 -1.26 -4.28 1.05
CA SER A 170 -1.62 -5.41 1.92
C SER A 170 -2.97 -6.04 1.58
N LEU A 171 -3.87 -5.37 0.86
CA LEU A 171 -5.19 -5.91 0.48
C LEU A 171 -5.42 -5.96 -1.03
N ASN A 172 -4.69 -5.13 -1.76
CA ASN A 172 -4.80 -4.97 -3.21
C ASN A 172 -3.39 -5.05 -3.83
N PRO A 173 -2.69 -6.19 -3.72
CA PRO A 173 -1.45 -6.37 -4.46
C PRO A 173 -1.71 -6.23 -5.96
N THR A 174 -0.67 -5.84 -6.66
CA THR A 174 -0.73 -5.27 -8.00
C THR A 174 -0.45 -6.35 -9.04
N SER A 175 -0.65 -6.04 -10.32
CA SER A 175 -0.17 -6.95 -11.37
C SER A 175 1.37 -6.94 -11.34
N PRO A 176 2.05 -8.09 -11.49
CA PRO A 176 3.51 -8.15 -11.52
C PRO A 176 4.11 -7.09 -12.46
N GLY A 177 5.05 -6.30 -11.95
CA GLY A 177 5.68 -5.21 -12.70
C GLY A 177 4.84 -3.93 -12.85
N GLN A 178 3.68 -3.81 -12.20
CA GLN A 178 2.93 -2.55 -12.21
C GLN A 178 3.80 -1.42 -11.63
N GLY A 179 3.91 -0.32 -12.37
CA GLY A 179 4.77 0.81 -12.01
C GLY A 179 6.17 0.76 -12.62
N SER A 180 6.65 -0.38 -13.08
CA SER A 180 7.98 -0.50 -13.69
C SER A 180 7.94 -0.40 -15.22
N LEU A 181 9.05 0.04 -15.83
CA LEU A 181 9.26 0.02 -17.28
C LEU A 181 10.37 -0.98 -17.66
N GLY A 182 10.15 -1.81 -18.68
CA GLY A 182 11.14 -2.76 -19.18
C GLY A 182 11.73 -2.27 -20.50
N ILE A 183 13.05 -2.22 -20.59
CA ILE A 183 13.80 -1.84 -21.79
C ILE A 183 14.23 -3.12 -22.52
N GLU A 184 13.55 -3.44 -23.60
CA GLU A 184 13.81 -4.63 -24.43
C GLU A 184 14.80 -4.31 -25.55
N ILE A 185 15.81 -5.17 -25.74
CA ILE A 185 16.80 -5.07 -26.82
C ILE A 185 17.05 -6.43 -27.48
N ASN A 186 17.68 -6.40 -28.66
CA ASN A 186 18.26 -7.60 -29.26
C ASN A 186 19.36 -8.16 -28.34
N LYS A 187 19.29 -9.46 -28.05
CA LYS A 187 20.19 -10.14 -27.10
C LYS A 187 21.66 -10.05 -27.49
N GLU A 188 21.96 -10.01 -28.79
CA GLU A 188 23.32 -9.96 -29.32
C GLU A 188 23.94 -8.54 -29.26
N ASN A 189 23.15 -7.51 -28.94
CA ASN A 189 23.63 -6.13 -28.85
C ASN A 189 24.26 -5.82 -27.48
N THR A 190 25.45 -6.38 -27.25
CA THR A 190 26.20 -6.24 -25.99
C THR A 190 26.57 -4.79 -25.67
N LYS A 191 26.87 -3.97 -26.68
CA LYS A 191 27.16 -2.54 -26.51
C LYS A 191 25.97 -1.81 -25.90
N LEU A 192 24.77 -2.05 -26.42
CA LEU A 192 23.56 -1.44 -25.93
C LEU A 192 23.16 -1.99 -24.55
N SER A 193 23.36 -3.28 -24.31
CA SER A 193 23.18 -3.88 -22.99
C SER A 193 24.01 -3.16 -21.92
N ASN A 194 25.29 -2.88 -22.21
CA ASN A 194 26.19 -2.16 -21.30
C ASN A 194 25.78 -0.68 -21.12
N ALA A 195 25.25 -0.04 -22.15
CA ALA A 195 24.74 1.32 -22.04
C ALA A 195 23.50 1.37 -21.12
N ILE A 196 22.58 0.42 -21.29
CA ILE A 196 21.33 0.33 -20.51
C ILE A 196 21.61 -0.02 -19.05
N SER A 197 22.61 -0.87 -18.76
CA SER A 197 22.94 -1.20 -17.37
C SER A 197 23.32 0.03 -16.54
N ASN A 198 23.85 1.09 -17.15
CA ASN A 198 24.21 2.33 -16.46
C ASN A 198 23.02 3.16 -15.97
N ILE A 199 21.83 2.94 -16.54
CA ILE A 199 20.59 3.61 -16.15
C ILE A 199 19.59 2.66 -15.47
N SER A 200 19.95 1.38 -15.33
CA SER A 200 19.04 0.37 -14.82
C SER A 200 19.05 0.30 -13.29
N GLU A 201 17.87 0.22 -12.69
CA GLU A 201 17.68 -0.02 -11.27
C GLU A 201 17.57 -1.52 -10.99
N SER A 202 18.68 -2.11 -10.55
CA SER A 202 18.80 -3.55 -10.29
C SER A 202 17.82 -4.05 -9.23
N LYS A 203 17.50 -3.23 -8.21
CA LYS A 203 16.56 -3.60 -7.15
C LYS A 203 15.15 -3.79 -7.69
N ASP A 204 14.68 -2.83 -8.48
CA ASP A 204 13.35 -2.90 -9.08
C ASP A 204 13.28 -4.03 -10.11
N MET A 205 14.37 -4.29 -10.84
CA MET A 205 14.46 -5.44 -11.74
C MET A 205 14.24 -6.75 -10.99
N ASN A 206 14.92 -6.91 -9.85
CA ASN A 206 14.80 -8.08 -9.00
C ASN A 206 13.37 -8.24 -8.47
N PHE A 207 12.75 -7.16 -7.97
CA PHE A 207 11.35 -7.22 -7.50
C PHE A 207 10.39 -7.65 -8.60
N VAL A 208 10.49 -7.08 -9.80
CA VAL A 208 9.61 -7.47 -10.91
C VAL A 208 9.83 -8.92 -11.31
N ASN A 209 11.07 -9.39 -11.36
CA ASN A 209 11.38 -10.78 -11.66
C ASN A 209 10.84 -11.75 -10.58
N MET A 210 10.93 -11.39 -9.30
CA MET A 210 10.33 -12.16 -8.21
C MET A 210 8.81 -12.25 -8.35
N GLU A 211 8.14 -11.11 -8.62
CA GLU A 211 6.69 -11.06 -8.85
C GLU A 211 6.26 -11.94 -10.02
N ARG A 212 6.99 -11.87 -11.14
CA ARG A 212 6.72 -12.64 -12.35
C ARG A 212 6.99 -14.13 -12.17
N LYS A 213 8.03 -14.50 -11.40
CA LYS A 213 8.32 -15.89 -11.04
C LYS A 213 7.18 -16.51 -10.24
N ILE A 214 6.62 -15.78 -9.28
CA ILE A 214 5.46 -16.24 -8.51
C ILE A 214 4.23 -16.38 -9.42
N LEU A 215 3.94 -15.39 -10.26
CA LEU A 215 2.83 -15.48 -11.21
C LEU A 215 2.97 -16.70 -12.15
N LYS A 216 4.18 -17.01 -12.61
CA LYS A 216 4.46 -18.18 -13.44
C LYS A 216 4.11 -19.50 -12.74
N ASN A 217 4.30 -19.59 -11.42
CA ASN A 217 3.96 -20.79 -10.66
C ASN A 217 2.44 -21.06 -10.59
N TYR A 218 1.60 -20.06 -10.89
CA TYR A 218 0.14 -20.21 -10.95
C TYR A 218 -0.41 -20.46 -12.36
N GLY A 219 0.45 -20.80 -13.34
CA GLY A 219 0.05 -20.99 -14.74
C GLY A 219 0.20 -19.74 -15.61
N GLY A 220 0.35 -18.57 -15.00
CA GLY A 220 0.69 -17.33 -15.70
C GLY A 220 -0.45 -16.64 -16.44
N GLY A 221 -0.24 -15.37 -16.81
CA GLY A 221 -1.17 -14.59 -17.64
C GLY A 221 -1.86 -13.42 -16.93
N CYS A 222 -2.20 -12.38 -17.69
CA CYS A 222 -2.83 -11.15 -17.17
C CYS A 222 -4.33 -11.30 -16.86
N HIS A 223 -4.90 -12.46 -17.17
CA HIS A 223 -6.31 -12.80 -16.97
C HIS A 223 -6.60 -13.43 -15.62
N GLN A 224 -5.55 -13.73 -14.85
CA GLN A 224 -5.68 -14.35 -13.54
C GLN A 224 -6.15 -13.33 -12.49
N LYS A 225 -6.83 -13.84 -11.46
CA LYS A 225 -7.28 -13.06 -10.29
C LYS A 225 -6.16 -12.85 -9.27
N ILE A 226 -4.91 -12.79 -9.73
CA ILE A 226 -3.70 -12.86 -8.90
C ILE A 226 -2.99 -11.51 -8.91
N GLY A 227 -2.63 -11.04 -7.71
CA GLY A 227 -1.74 -9.90 -7.53
C GLY A 227 -0.53 -10.29 -6.70
N VAL A 228 0.63 -9.78 -7.08
CA VAL A 228 1.91 -9.99 -6.40
C VAL A 228 2.65 -8.66 -6.38
N SER A 229 3.18 -8.28 -5.22
CA SER A 229 3.90 -7.04 -5.03
C SER A 229 5.08 -7.21 -4.09
N PHE A 230 6.24 -6.77 -4.54
CA PHE A 230 7.44 -6.59 -3.72
C PHE A 230 7.78 -5.11 -3.65
N PHE A 231 8.19 -4.66 -2.47
CA PHE A 231 8.71 -3.31 -2.28
C PHE A 231 9.56 -3.24 -1.02
N GLU A 232 10.49 -2.29 -1.01
CA GLU A 232 11.40 -2.08 0.10
C GLU A 232 10.84 -1.09 1.13
N THR A 233 11.18 -1.34 2.40
CA THR A 233 10.93 -0.43 3.52
C THR A 233 12.20 -0.31 4.36
N ASN A 234 12.22 0.63 5.30
CA ASN A 234 13.32 0.76 6.27
C ASN A 234 13.52 -0.50 7.15
N ASN A 235 12.55 -1.41 7.18
CA ASN A 235 12.55 -2.61 8.00
C ASN A 235 12.65 -3.90 7.17
N GLY A 236 12.97 -3.79 5.87
CA GLY A 236 13.15 -4.91 4.95
C GLY A 236 12.16 -4.89 3.79
N ILE A 237 12.24 -5.93 2.98
CA ILE A 237 11.41 -6.10 1.79
C ILE A 237 10.06 -6.68 2.21
N ILE A 238 8.96 -6.12 1.72
CA ILE A 238 7.61 -6.63 1.95
C ILE A 238 7.17 -7.44 0.74
N HIS A 239 6.57 -8.59 1.01
CA HIS A 239 5.87 -9.42 0.02
C HIS A 239 4.36 -9.36 0.30
N SER A 240 3.59 -8.94 -0.70
CA SER A 240 2.14 -9.04 -0.71
C SER A 240 1.68 -9.88 -1.87
N GLU A 241 0.83 -10.86 -1.59
CA GLU A 241 0.29 -11.76 -2.59
C GLU A 241 -1.16 -12.10 -2.25
N LYS A 242 -2.04 -12.09 -3.25
CA LYS A 242 -3.46 -12.40 -3.07
C LYS A 242 -4.09 -12.81 -4.37
N GLY A 243 -4.94 -13.82 -4.31
CA GLY A 243 -5.72 -14.21 -5.47
C GLY A 243 -6.60 -15.42 -5.26
N GLU A 244 -7.04 -15.94 -6.40
CA GLU A 244 -7.80 -17.17 -6.56
C GLU A 244 -7.21 -17.90 -7.78
N THR A 245 -6.80 -19.16 -7.60
CA THR A 245 -6.27 -19.99 -8.69
C THR A 245 -7.39 -20.39 -9.67
N GLU A 246 -7.04 -20.98 -10.81
CA GLU A 246 -8.01 -21.52 -11.78
C GLU A 246 -8.91 -22.61 -11.17
N GLU A 247 -8.38 -23.38 -10.22
CA GLU A 247 -9.11 -24.37 -9.42
C GLU A 247 -10.01 -23.75 -8.33
N GLY A 248 -10.06 -22.41 -8.21
CA GLY A 248 -10.86 -21.70 -7.20
C GLY A 248 -10.22 -21.64 -5.81
N LYS A 249 -8.95 -22.05 -5.65
CA LYS A 249 -8.24 -21.97 -4.36
C LYS A 249 -7.87 -20.52 -4.06
N LYS A 250 -8.42 -19.98 -2.98
CA LYS A 250 -8.13 -18.62 -2.50
C LYS A 250 -6.87 -18.61 -1.64
N PHE A 251 -6.04 -17.59 -1.81
CA PHE A 251 -4.84 -17.39 -1.02
C PHE A 251 -4.60 -15.92 -0.71
N TYR A 252 -3.86 -15.69 0.37
CA TYR A 252 -3.49 -14.37 0.85
C TYR A 252 -2.19 -14.46 1.65
N GLU A 253 -1.26 -13.57 1.37
CA GLU A 253 0.00 -13.42 2.10
C GLU A 253 0.39 -11.95 2.22
N TRP A 254 0.83 -11.56 3.41
CA TRP A 254 1.40 -10.25 3.72
C TRP A 254 2.53 -10.46 4.73
N LYS A 255 3.79 -10.38 4.30
CA LYS A 255 4.94 -10.73 5.14
C LYS A 255 6.17 -9.90 4.82
N ILE A 256 7.10 -9.88 5.77
CA ILE A 256 8.48 -9.43 5.52
C ILE A 256 9.21 -10.57 4.82
N HIS A 257 9.72 -10.31 3.62
CA HIS A 257 10.49 -11.27 2.84
C HIS A 257 11.85 -11.54 3.50
N GLN A 258 12.23 -12.82 3.61
CA GLN A 258 13.48 -13.25 4.26
C GLN A 258 13.69 -12.66 5.67
N HIS A 259 12.59 -12.56 6.42
CA HIS A 259 12.58 -12.05 7.79
C HIS A 259 13.52 -12.84 8.73
N ARG A 260 14.29 -12.12 9.55
CA ARG A 260 15.10 -12.71 10.63
C ARG A 260 14.19 -13.27 11.71
N LYS A 261 14.23 -14.57 11.93
CA LYS A 261 13.39 -15.26 12.91
C LYS A 261 14.02 -15.38 14.28
N ILE A 262 13.18 -15.53 15.30
CA ILE A 262 13.61 -15.98 16.62
C ILE A 262 13.90 -17.48 16.53
N ASN A 263 15.18 -17.88 16.59
CA ASN A 263 15.58 -19.29 16.61
C ASN A 263 15.27 -19.91 17.98
N ALA A 264 14.00 -20.18 18.26
CA ALA A 264 13.56 -20.87 19.46
C ALA A 264 12.58 -21.99 19.10
N LYS A 265 12.78 -23.19 19.68
CA LYS A 265 11.78 -24.25 19.63
C LYS A 265 10.65 -23.86 20.58
N LYS A 266 9.41 -23.80 20.08
CA LYS A 266 8.14 -23.58 20.80
C LYS A 266 8.31 -23.00 22.21
N ILE A 267 8.21 -21.69 22.33
CA ILE A 267 8.41 -20.98 23.60
C ILE A 267 7.20 -21.19 24.51
N ASP A 268 7.44 -21.58 25.76
CA ASP A 268 6.39 -21.73 26.78
C ASP A 268 5.69 -20.38 27.04
N PRO A 269 4.34 -20.33 27.04
CA PRO A 269 3.54 -19.14 27.36
C PRO A 269 4.01 -18.35 28.59
N LYS A 270 4.55 -19.02 29.62
CA LYS A 270 5.03 -18.33 30.83
C LYS A 270 6.18 -17.36 30.55
N TYR A 271 6.98 -17.58 29.51
CA TYR A 271 8.09 -16.71 29.10
C TYR A 271 7.68 -15.57 28.15
N ILE A 272 6.41 -15.49 27.75
CA ILE A 272 5.91 -14.59 26.70
C ILE A 272 5.10 -13.44 27.32
N PHE A 273 5.31 -12.22 26.84
CA PHE A 273 4.47 -11.07 27.15
C PHE A 273 4.18 -10.20 25.90
N PRO A 274 2.94 -9.75 25.68
CA PRO A 274 1.73 -10.32 26.26
C PRO A 274 1.47 -11.71 25.66
N PHE A 275 1.05 -12.69 26.47
CA PHE A 275 0.57 -13.96 25.90
C PHE A 275 -0.86 -13.83 25.34
N ASN A 276 -1.72 -13.04 26.00
CA ASN A 276 -3.00 -12.62 25.44
C ASN A 276 -3.01 -11.12 25.24
N ILE A 277 -3.40 -10.66 24.04
CA ILE A 277 -3.43 -9.23 23.71
C ILE A 277 -4.39 -8.42 24.60
N LYS A 278 -5.38 -9.07 25.23
CA LYS A 278 -6.31 -8.46 26.20
C LYS A 278 -5.59 -7.98 27.46
N ASP A 279 -4.49 -8.64 27.83
CA ASP A 279 -3.69 -8.31 29.02
C ASP A 279 -2.81 -7.07 28.75
N TYR A 280 -2.66 -6.67 27.49
CA TYR A 280 -1.87 -5.50 27.09
C TYR A 280 -2.62 -4.19 27.41
N SER A 281 -2.54 -3.75 28.67
CA SER A 281 -3.29 -2.57 29.17
C SER A 281 -2.40 -1.62 29.97
N PHE A 282 -1.53 -0.87 29.29
CA PHE A 282 -0.58 0.06 29.92
C PHE A 282 -1.17 1.44 30.26
N PHE A 283 -2.16 1.90 29.48
CA PHE A 283 -2.62 3.28 29.55
C PHE A 283 -4.13 3.43 29.37
N ASP A 284 -4.70 4.35 30.15
CA ASP A 284 -5.96 5.00 29.84
C ASP A 284 -5.74 6.21 28.92
N ARG A 285 -6.77 6.55 28.15
CA ARG A 285 -6.71 7.61 27.12
C ARG A 285 -7.70 8.70 27.47
N ILE A 286 -7.19 9.88 27.79
CA ILE A 286 -8.03 11.04 28.11
C ILE A 286 -7.94 12.07 27.00
N GLU A 287 -9.09 12.42 26.43
CA GLU A 287 -9.20 13.42 25.37
C GLU A 287 -8.73 14.81 25.80
N ILE A 288 -7.99 15.49 24.93
CA ILE A 288 -7.60 16.89 25.10
C ILE A 288 -8.61 17.74 24.32
N LYS A 289 -9.75 18.07 24.95
CA LYS A 289 -10.90 18.73 24.30
C LYS A 289 -10.51 20.00 23.52
N GLU A 290 -9.67 20.85 24.09
CA GLU A 290 -9.19 22.07 23.44
C GLU A 290 -8.55 21.81 22.08
N ASN A 291 -7.71 20.77 21.99
CA ASN A 291 -7.03 20.40 20.75
C ASN A 291 -7.96 19.68 19.78
N ILE A 292 -8.88 18.87 20.29
CA ILE A 292 -9.89 18.19 19.47
C ILE A 292 -10.77 19.21 18.75
N ASN A 293 -11.17 20.29 19.44
CA ASN A 293 -11.98 21.37 18.85
C ASN A 293 -11.25 22.13 17.72
N LYS A 294 -9.92 22.05 17.65
CA LYS A 294 -9.13 22.65 16.56
C LYS A 294 -9.25 21.83 15.27
N ILE A 295 -9.59 20.53 15.34
CA ILE A 295 -9.63 19.64 14.18
C ILE A 295 -10.66 20.11 13.14
N SER A 296 -11.84 20.54 13.57
CA SER A 296 -12.90 21.01 12.68
C SER A 296 -12.54 22.31 11.93
N LYS A 297 -11.50 23.01 12.37
CA LYS A 297 -10.98 24.24 11.75
C LYS A 297 -9.81 23.97 10.80
N ILE A 298 -9.28 22.74 10.74
CA ILE A 298 -8.20 22.38 9.82
C ILE A 298 -8.80 22.29 8.41
N ASN A 299 -8.26 23.07 7.48
CA ASN A 299 -8.66 23.12 6.08
C ASN A 299 -7.42 23.01 5.20
N ASP A 300 -7.53 22.38 4.04
CA ASP A 300 -6.44 22.27 3.07
C ASP A 300 -5.16 21.65 3.70
N HIS A 301 -5.32 20.55 4.43
CA HIS A 301 -4.20 19.78 4.97
C HIS A 301 -4.28 18.29 4.60
N CYS A 302 -3.12 17.65 4.55
CA CYS A 302 -2.99 16.21 4.68
C CYS A 302 -2.95 15.83 6.17
N ILE A 303 -3.97 15.13 6.65
CA ILE A 303 -4.12 14.76 8.06
C ILE A 303 -3.72 13.30 8.24
N TRP A 304 -2.59 13.09 8.92
CA TRP A 304 -2.14 11.78 9.36
C TRP A 304 -2.79 11.40 10.69
N ILE A 305 -3.54 10.29 10.70
CA ILE A 305 -4.22 9.78 11.87
C ILE A 305 -3.51 8.52 12.38
N SER A 306 -2.80 8.68 13.49
CA SER A 306 -1.99 7.61 14.09
C SER A 306 -2.81 6.44 14.66
N ARG A 307 -4.04 6.70 15.12
CA ARG A 307 -4.94 5.71 15.73
C ARG A 307 -6.37 6.22 15.67
N LYS A 308 -7.35 5.30 15.74
CA LYS A 308 -8.77 5.65 15.88
C LYS A 308 -9.06 6.63 17.03
N SER A 309 -8.33 6.53 18.15
CA SER A 309 -8.50 7.44 19.30
C SER A 309 -7.95 8.84 19.06
N SER A 310 -7.09 9.02 18.04
CA SER A 310 -6.51 10.32 17.70
C SER A 310 -7.54 11.25 17.05
N LEU A 311 -8.65 10.70 16.56
CA LEU A 311 -9.79 11.43 16.05
C LEU A 311 -11.06 10.88 16.73
N PRO A 312 -11.51 11.47 17.85
CA PRO A 312 -12.72 11.04 18.57
C PRO A 312 -13.99 11.01 17.71
N LYS A 313 -15.03 10.33 18.21
CA LYS A 313 -16.35 10.30 17.56
C LYS A 313 -17.00 11.69 17.61
N GLY A 314 -17.84 12.01 16.63
CA GLY A 314 -18.56 13.29 16.55
C GLY A 314 -17.75 14.46 16.00
N ILE A 315 -16.46 14.28 15.73
CA ILE A 315 -15.61 15.33 15.15
C ILE A 315 -15.70 15.29 13.63
N ASN A 316 -16.19 16.38 13.04
CA ASN A 316 -16.21 16.57 11.60
C ASN A 316 -14.84 17.03 11.08
N ILE A 317 -14.38 16.45 9.97
CA ILE A 317 -13.21 16.93 9.22
C ILE A 317 -13.72 17.60 7.94
N PRO A 318 -13.32 18.85 7.66
CA PRO A 318 -13.66 19.51 6.40
C PRO A 318 -13.24 18.71 5.17
N LYS A 319 -14.10 18.66 4.15
CA LYS A 319 -13.99 17.76 2.97
C LYS A 319 -12.80 18.07 2.04
N ASN A 320 -12.20 19.25 2.16
CA ASN A 320 -10.99 19.66 1.41
C ASN A 320 -9.70 19.09 2.00
N ASN A 321 -9.75 18.43 3.17
CA ASN A 321 -8.60 17.73 3.72
C ASN A 321 -8.43 16.33 3.09
N ILE A 322 -7.19 15.86 3.12
CA ILE A 322 -6.82 14.50 2.74
C ILE A 322 -6.56 13.69 4.00
N ILE A 323 -7.23 12.56 4.17
CA ILE A 323 -7.06 11.72 5.35
C ILE A 323 -6.14 10.54 5.02
N TRP A 324 -5.05 10.43 5.77
CA TRP A 324 -4.12 9.30 5.70
C TRP A 324 -4.02 8.61 7.05
N THR A 325 -4.05 7.28 7.08
CA THR A 325 -4.01 6.54 8.35
C THR A 325 -2.73 5.74 8.51
N SER A 326 -2.35 5.48 9.76
CA SER A 326 -1.21 4.62 10.07
C SER A 326 -1.37 3.18 9.55
N GLY A 327 -2.60 2.69 9.43
CA GLY A 327 -2.88 1.35 8.93
C GLY A 327 -4.38 1.01 8.92
N LEU A 328 -4.67 -0.19 8.44
CA LEU A 328 -6.03 -0.66 8.11
C LEU A 328 -7.02 -0.64 9.28
N LYS A 329 -6.58 -0.99 10.51
CA LYS A 329 -7.45 -0.97 11.70
C LYS A 329 -7.98 0.44 11.98
N THR A 330 -7.14 1.46 11.79
CA THR A 330 -7.53 2.87 11.91
C THR A 330 -8.43 3.26 10.75
N TRP A 331 -8.04 2.95 9.50
CA TRP A 331 -8.87 3.22 8.33
C TRP A 331 -10.29 2.70 8.51
N LYS A 332 -10.45 1.39 8.79
CA LYS A 332 -11.76 0.76 8.96
C LYS A 332 -12.61 1.50 9.99
N ALA A 333 -12.04 1.81 11.15
CA ALA A 333 -12.73 2.53 12.20
C ALA A 333 -13.13 3.97 11.82
N LEU A 334 -12.45 4.61 10.86
CA LEU A 334 -12.85 5.92 10.33
C LEU A 334 -13.93 5.79 9.26
N ALA A 335 -13.79 4.81 8.36
CA ALA A 335 -14.77 4.51 7.32
C ALA A 335 -16.14 4.14 7.92
N ASP A 336 -16.16 3.34 9.00
CA ASP A 336 -17.37 2.98 9.75
C ASP A 336 -18.12 4.19 10.34
N ARG A 337 -17.48 5.36 10.37
CA ARG A 337 -18.05 6.61 10.88
C ARG A 337 -18.37 7.61 9.76
N GLY A 338 -18.34 7.19 8.50
CA GLY A 338 -18.65 8.07 7.38
C GLY A 338 -17.47 8.88 6.83
N LEU A 339 -16.23 8.62 7.27
CA LEU A 339 -15.07 9.41 6.84
C LEU A 339 -14.38 8.79 5.63
N TRP A 340 -14.25 9.58 4.56
CA TRP A 340 -13.48 9.19 3.38
C TRP A 340 -11.99 9.22 3.71
N VAL A 341 -11.34 8.06 3.70
CA VAL A 341 -9.90 7.93 3.90
C VAL A 341 -9.23 7.77 2.55
N ASN A 342 -8.25 8.61 2.25
CA ASN A 342 -7.56 8.63 0.96
C ASN A 342 -6.47 7.56 0.86
N GLY A 343 -5.93 7.08 1.97
CA GLY A 343 -4.93 6.02 1.98
C GLY A 343 -4.43 5.66 3.38
N CYS A 344 -3.48 4.72 3.42
CA CYS A 344 -2.80 4.35 4.64
C CYS A 344 -1.36 3.89 4.37
N ALA A 345 -0.57 3.79 5.44
CA ALA A 345 0.79 3.27 5.38
C ALA A 345 0.88 1.75 5.67
N ASP A 346 -0.22 1.01 5.58
CA ASP A 346 -0.24 -0.45 5.77
C ASP A 346 0.31 -0.96 7.12
N GLY A 347 0.40 -0.07 8.13
CA GLY A 347 1.03 -0.40 9.41
C GLY A 347 2.56 -0.42 9.35
N LEU A 348 3.17 0.03 8.25
CA LEU A 348 4.62 0.01 8.00
C LEU A 348 5.37 1.22 8.57
N GLY A 349 4.65 2.13 9.22
CA GLY A 349 5.20 3.34 9.82
C GLY A 349 5.01 4.60 8.96
N GLU A 350 5.26 5.76 9.57
CA GLU A 350 5.03 7.08 8.95
C GLU A 350 6.20 7.62 8.12
N ASP A 351 7.29 6.86 8.05
CA ASP A 351 8.43 7.19 7.20
C ASP A 351 8.18 6.87 5.73
N LEU A 352 7.26 5.93 5.49
CA LEU A 352 6.86 5.49 4.17
C LEU A 352 6.11 6.64 3.48
N ASP A 353 6.65 7.08 2.35
CA ASP A 353 6.06 8.20 1.62
C ASP A 353 4.66 7.83 1.11
N PRO A 354 3.62 8.62 1.45
CA PRO A 354 2.30 8.49 0.85
C PRO A 354 2.32 8.62 -0.68
N ASN A 355 3.36 9.24 -1.24
CA ASN A 355 3.60 9.47 -2.66
C ASN A 355 2.41 10.13 -3.38
N ILE A 356 1.85 11.19 -2.80
CA ILE A 356 0.64 11.86 -3.33
C ILE A 356 0.91 13.26 -3.90
N SER A 357 2.17 13.68 -3.99
CA SER A 357 2.57 15.03 -4.42
C SER A 357 2.09 15.37 -5.84
N SER A 358 2.04 14.37 -6.73
CA SER A 358 1.48 14.51 -8.09
C SER A 358 -0.02 14.82 -8.08
N LEU A 359 -0.76 14.34 -7.08
CA LEU A 359 -2.20 14.53 -6.96
C LEU A 359 -2.54 15.81 -6.21
N ILE A 360 -1.77 16.12 -5.18
CA ILE A 360 -2.05 17.22 -4.26
C ILE A 360 -0.79 17.63 -3.47
N SER A 361 -0.63 18.93 -3.27
CA SER A 361 0.48 19.49 -2.48
C SER A 361 -0.09 20.32 -1.33
N LEU A 362 -0.41 19.65 -0.22
CA LEU A 362 -0.93 20.29 1.01
C LEU A 362 0.01 20.01 2.20
N PRO A 363 0.07 20.93 3.19
CA PRO A 363 0.86 20.72 4.39
C PRO A 363 0.34 19.52 5.22
N TRP A 364 1.27 18.78 5.81
CA TRP A 364 0.95 17.64 6.67
C TRP A 364 0.75 18.04 8.12
N ILE A 365 -0.26 17.47 8.78
CA ILE A 365 -0.47 17.52 10.22
C ILE A 365 -0.74 16.12 10.77
N LYS A 366 -0.16 15.79 11.93
CA LYS A 366 -0.32 14.50 12.61
C LYS A 366 -1.20 14.62 13.84
N LEU A 367 -2.25 13.80 13.91
CA LEU A 367 -3.08 13.61 15.10
C LEU A 367 -2.55 12.43 15.92
N THR A 368 -2.16 12.65 17.18
CA THR A 368 -1.56 11.61 18.03
C THR A 368 -1.68 11.94 19.53
N HIS A 369 -1.08 11.12 20.40
CA HIS A 369 -1.01 11.37 21.84
C HIS A 369 0.09 12.33 22.26
N ASP A 370 0.01 12.81 23.49
CA ASP A 370 0.96 13.70 24.15
C ASP A 370 2.39 13.15 24.31
N LYS A 371 2.53 11.84 24.54
CA LYS A 371 3.80 11.10 24.66
C LYS A 371 4.35 10.54 23.34
N ALA A 372 3.86 11.00 22.18
CA ALA A 372 4.26 10.44 20.88
C ALA A 372 5.72 10.78 20.55
N PRO A 373 6.50 9.86 19.97
CA PRO A 373 7.87 10.14 19.58
C PRO A 373 7.93 11.15 18.43
N ASN A 374 9.13 11.69 18.21
CA ASN A 374 9.41 12.58 17.09
C ASN A 374 9.01 11.94 15.75
N SER A 375 8.52 12.77 14.85
CA SER A 375 7.85 12.38 13.62
C SER A 375 8.45 13.11 12.42
N LYS A 376 8.40 12.49 11.23
CA LYS A 376 8.71 13.15 9.96
C LYS A 376 7.73 14.30 9.70
N ILE A 377 6.46 14.10 10.05
CA ILE A 377 5.44 15.16 10.06
C ILE A 377 5.67 16.05 11.28
N LYS A 378 6.15 17.28 11.05
CA LYS A 378 6.56 18.23 12.10
C LYS A 378 5.38 18.86 12.85
N LYS A 379 4.30 19.20 12.13
CA LYS A 379 3.09 19.76 12.75
C LYS A 379 2.31 18.63 13.44
N ILE A 380 2.29 18.65 14.77
CA ILE A 380 1.63 17.62 15.58
C ILE A 380 0.51 18.26 16.40
N LEU A 381 -0.69 17.69 16.33
CA LEU A 381 -1.80 18.02 17.21
C LEU A 381 -2.04 16.84 18.18
N LYS A 382 -1.79 17.10 19.47
CA LYS A 382 -1.96 16.13 20.55
C LYS A 382 -3.42 16.09 20.95
N THR A 383 -4.14 15.02 20.62
CA THR A 383 -5.61 14.95 20.80
C THR A 383 -6.02 14.17 22.04
N TYR A 384 -5.10 13.43 22.67
CA TYR A 384 -5.35 12.74 23.94
C TYR A 384 -4.05 12.55 24.73
N LYS A 385 -4.19 12.39 26.05
CA LYS A 385 -3.12 12.04 26.99
C LYS A 385 -3.10 10.54 27.25
N LEU A 386 -1.90 9.99 27.47
CA LEU A 386 -1.72 8.64 27.99
C LEU A 386 -1.50 8.67 29.51
N LEU A 387 -2.52 8.27 30.26
CA LEU A 387 -2.41 8.07 31.71
C LEU A 387 -1.97 6.64 32.00
N GLU A 388 -0.91 6.51 32.80
CA GLU A 388 -0.37 5.22 33.22
C GLU A 388 -1.37 4.52 34.14
N LYS A 389 -1.65 3.25 33.87
CA LYS A 389 -2.43 2.43 34.80
C LYS A 389 -1.56 2.04 35.99
N THR A 390 -2.17 1.96 37.17
CA THR A 390 -1.51 1.55 38.41
C THR A 390 -1.16 0.06 38.45
N ASN A 391 -1.68 -0.75 37.52
CA ASN A 391 -1.39 -2.18 37.45
C ASN A 391 0.09 -2.42 37.15
N SER A 392 0.78 -3.12 38.05
CA SER A 392 2.10 -3.66 37.78
C SER A 392 1.98 -4.92 36.92
N PHE A 393 2.79 -5.00 35.87
CA PHE A 393 2.97 -6.23 35.13
C PHE A 393 4.09 -7.03 35.79
N ASP A 394 3.86 -8.32 36.05
CA ASP A 394 4.92 -9.22 36.47
C ASP A 394 5.74 -9.67 35.25
N PHE A 395 6.99 -9.23 35.19
CA PHE A 395 7.94 -9.57 34.14
C PHE A 395 9.03 -10.55 34.61
N LYS A 396 8.98 -11.05 35.86
CA LYS A 396 10.08 -11.79 36.48
C LYS A 396 10.55 -13.00 35.66
N GLU A 397 9.62 -13.72 35.04
CA GLU A 397 9.92 -14.87 34.18
C GLU A 397 9.91 -14.52 32.68
N LYS A 398 9.52 -13.31 32.29
CA LYS A 398 9.30 -12.98 30.87
C LYS A 398 10.62 -12.79 30.13
N LYS A 399 10.76 -13.45 28.97
CA LYS A 399 11.95 -13.41 28.12
C LYS A 399 11.68 -12.90 26.70
N TYR A 400 10.43 -12.99 26.25
CA TYR A 400 10.03 -12.60 24.90
C TYR A 400 8.89 -11.60 24.97
N PHE A 401 9.10 -10.42 24.41
CA PHE A 401 8.17 -9.31 24.53
C PHE A 401 7.71 -8.81 23.16
N PHE A 402 6.42 -8.57 22.99
CA PHE A 402 5.89 -7.83 21.85
C PHE A 402 5.32 -6.48 22.27
N TRP A 403 5.78 -5.41 21.61
CA TRP A 403 5.41 -4.04 21.93
C TRP A 403 4.53 -3.43 20.84
N MET A 404 3.33 -3.00 21.23
CA MET A 404 2.40 -2.29 20.36
C MET A 404 2.70 -0.79 20.25
N SER A 405 3.57 -0.26 21.13
CA SER A 405 3.95 1.17 21.16
C SER A 405 5.21 1.38 21.98
N SER A 406 6.05 2.34 21.58
CA SER A 406 7.25 2.73 22.34
C SER A 406 6.93 3.26 23.74
N SER A 407 5.82 3.97 23.95
CA SER A 407 5.43 4.45 25.28
C SER A 407 5.20 3.32 26.28
N ALA A 408 4.68 2.18 25.83
CA ALA A 408 4.47 1.01 26.70
C ALA A 408 5.79 0.31 27.03
N PHE A 409 6.68 0.17 26.05
CA PHE A 409 8.04 -0.32 26.28
C PHE A 409 8.79 0.57 27.28
N ASN A 410 8.75 1.89 27.10
CA ASN A 410 9.43 2.83 28.00
C ASN A 410 8.88 2.74 29.43
N LEU A 411 7.56 2.60 29.61
CA LEU A 411 6.97 2.40 30.93
C LEU A 411 7.40 1.06 31.56
N ALA A 412 7.40 0.00 30.76
CA ALA A 412 7.83 -1.32 31.21
C ALA A 412 9.31 -1.33 31.66
N VAL A 413 10.19 -0.71 30.88
CA VAL A 413 11.62 -0.57 31.20
C VAL A 413 11.82 0.31 32.43
N LYS A 414 11.10 1.43 32.54
CA LYS A 414 11.18 2.32 33.72
C LYS A 414 10.88 1.55 35.01
N ASN A 415 9.91 0.64 34.99
CA ASN A 415 9.49 -0.12 36.16
C ASN A 415 10.31 -1.41 36.35
N ASN A 416 10.87 -1.98 35.27
CA ASN A 416 11.61 -3.24 35.29
C ASN A 416 12.81 -3.20 34.32
N PRO A 417 13.93 -2.54 34.68
CA PRO A 417 15.07 -2.36 33.78
C PRO A 417 15.71 -3.68 33.30
N ILE A 418 15.51 -4.78 34.04
CA ILE A 418 16.02 -6.12 33.70
C ILE A 418 15.53 -6.62 32.35
N ILE A 419 14.37 -6.14 31.86
CA ILE A 419 13.83 -6.58 30.57
C ILE A 419 14.66 -6.08 29.38
N LEU A 420 15.58 -5.13 29.57
CA LEU A 420 16.43 -4.59 28.48
C LEU A 420 17.34 -5.63 27.81
N ASP A 421 17.61 -6.74 28.51
CA ASP A 421 18.43 -7.85 28.00
C ASP A 421 17.59 -8.97 27.35
N ALA A 422 16.26 -8.82 27.35
CA ALA A 422 15.32 -9.79 26.81
C ALA A 422 15.21 -9.72 25.29
N TYR A 423 14.44 -10.65 24.71
CA TYR A 423 14.07 -10.62 23.29
C TYR A 423 12.87 -9.72 23.10
N HIS A 424 12.97 -8.77 22.17
CA HIS A 424 11.92 -7.81 21.88
C HIS A 424 11.45 -7.91 20.44
N ALA A 425 10.15 -7.75 20.23
CA ALA A 425 9.52 -7.69 18.95
C ALA A 425 8.54 -6.51 18.90
N CYS A 426 8.34 -5.94 17.72
CA CYS A 426 7.34 -4.90 17.52
C CYS A 426 7.01 -4.73 16.02
N GLY A 427 6.00 -3.90 15.75
CA GLY A 427 5.74 -3.41 14.41
C GLY A 427 6.85 -2.50 13.87
N PRO A 428 6.97 -2.35 12.54
CA PRO A 428 7.89 -1.39 11.92
C PRO A 428 7.57 0.07 12.29
N GLY A 429 8.50 0.98 11.96
CA GLY A 429 8.34 2.42 12.18
C GLY A 429 8.83 2.91 13.55
N ASN A 430 8.15 3.92 14.13
CA ASN A 430 8.65 4.63 15.30
C ASN A 430 8.84 3.74 16.54
N THR A 431 7.97 2.76 16.76
CA THR A 431 8.12 1.84 17.90
C THR A 431 9.45 1.10 17.82
N TYR A 432 9.77 0.52 16.66
CA TYR A 432 11.05 -0.14 16.41
C TYR A 432 12.24 0.82 16.60
N LYS A 433 12.16 2.03 16.02
CA LYS A 433 13.22 3.04 16.14
C LYS A 433 13.51 3.44 17.58
N GLU A 434 12.47 3.61 18.40
CA GLU A 434 12.63 3.99 19.80
C GLU A 434 13.16 2.84 20.65
N ILE A 435 12.66 1.61 20.46
CA ILE A 435 13.18 0.44 21.19
C ILE A 435 14.65 0.20 20.86
N LYS A 436 15.04 0.29 19.57
CA LYS A 436 16.42 0.09 19.10
C LYS A 436 17.43 1.02 19.78
N LYS A 437 17.02 2.22 20.19
CA LYS A 437 17.90 3.20 20.87
C LYS A 437 18.19 2.85 22.33
N VAL A 438 17.35 2.03 22.94
CA VAL A 438 17.32 1.83 24.40
C VAL A 438 17.81 0.44 24.80
N ILE A 439 17.52 -0.58 23.98
CA ILE A 439 17.97 -1.96 24.25
C ILE A 439 19.49 -2.10 24.15
N LYS A 440 20.07 -3.00 24.95
CA LYS A 440 21.53 -3.19 24.99
C LYS A 440 22.07 -3.90 23.75
N ASP A 441 21.32 -4.87 23.25
CA ASP A 441 21.69 -5.69 22.09
C ASP A 441 20.65 -5.54 20.97
N PRO A 442 20.93 -4.72 19.93
CA PRO A 442 20.05 -4.56 18.78
C PRO A 442 19.75 -5.86 18.04
N THR A 443 20.57 -6.89 18.20
CA THR A 443 20.34 -8.20 17.58
C THR A 443 19.19 -8.95 18.25
N LYS A 444 18.73 -8.55 19.43
CA LYS A 444 17.56 -9.11 20.12
C LYS A 444 16.24 -8.40 19.78
N LEU A 445 16.25 -7.45 18.84
CA LEU A 445 15.06 -6.77 18.36
C LEU A 445 14.61 -7.29 17.00
N TYR A 446 13.35 -7.72 16.95
CA TYR A 446 12.72 -8.32 15.78
C TYR A 446 11.55 -7.47 15.32
N VAL A 447 11.30 -7.48 14.01
CA VAL A 447 10.20 -6.73 13.39
C VAL A 447 9.19 -7.68 12.81
N TYR A 448 7.93 -7.60 13.23
CA TYR A 448 6.83 -8.36 12.65
C TYR A 448 5.72 -7.41 12.22
N LEU A 449 4.94 -7.79 11.21
CA LEU A 449 3.85 -6.95 10.70
C LEU A 449 2.64 -6.92 11.64
N SER A 450 2.50 -7.95 12.49
CA SER A 450 1.48 -8.00 13.53
C SER A 450 1.96 -8.78 14.75
N TYR A 451 1.22 -8.61 15.86
CA TYR A 451 1.41 -9.40 17.08
C TYR A 451 1.09 -10.87 16.82
N GLU A 452 0.09 -11.11 15.98
CA GLU A 452 -0.40 -12.42 15.61
C GLU A 452 0.67 -13.18 14.81
N ASP A 453 1.36 -12.53 13.87
CA ASP A 453 2.48 -13.15 13.12
C ASP A 453 3.64 -13.53 14.06
N TRP A 454 3.98 -12.63 14.99
CA TRP A 454 5.02 -12.89 15.99
C TRP A 454 4.63 -14.06 16.90
N LYS A 455 3.41 -14.03 17.46
CA LYS A 455 2.92 -15.06 18.38
C LYS A 455 2.95 -16.43 17.69
N LYS A 456 2.42 -16.50 16.46
CA LYS A 456 2.42 -17.70 15.63
C LYS A 456 3.83 -18.30 15.48
N GLU A 457 4.81 -17.46 15.17
CA GLU A 457 6.19 -17.90 14.99
C GLU A 457 6.80 -18.46 16.28
N ILE A 458 6.59 -17.81 17.43
CA ILE A 458 7.22 -18.23 18.68
C ILE A 458 6.51 -19.40 19.38
N THR A 459 5.22 -19.60 19.13
CA THR A 459 4.43 -20.71 19.73
C THR A 459 4.32 -21.93 18.81
N ASN A 460 4.66 -21.80 17.52
CA ASN A 460 4.42 -22.82 16.48
C ASN A 460 2.93 -23.22 16.36
N GLU A 461 2.02 -22.26 16.58
CA GLU A 461 0.55 -22.45 16.47
C GLU A 461 -0.04 -22.00 15.13
#